data_AF-A0AAW2P6Y6-F1
#
_entry.id   AF-A0AAW2P6Y6-F1
#
_cell.length_a   1.000
_cell.length_b   1.000
_cell.length_c   1.000
_cell.angle_alpha   90.00
_cell.angle_beta   90.00
_cell.angle_gamma   90.00
#
_symmetry.space_group_name_H-M   'P 1'
#
loop_
_entity.id
_entity.type
_entity.pdbx_description
1 polymer ?
#
loop_
_entity_poly.entity_id
_entity_poly.type
_entity_poly.pdbx_seq_one_letter_code
_entity_poly.pdbx_strand_id
1 'polypeptide(L)'
;MEEIKKQSVTAFAYLDQINKEKWTASHDGGWRCGILTTNMSECINGVLKGARRLPLLSTRSHAQQSASVVTRRQNRHGMNTHVVKIANRECSCGKWNQFGIPCSHAQKVCGAYNISAASMVKDYYDLMAYNNTYSKHFEPVQSEDYWDDPNFQLVQDPTISTVTRPGRNQTTRIHNEMDWRQTRARQETQQQQGDSSIQENVS
;
A
#
# COMPACT_ATOMS: atom_id res chain seq x y z
N MET A 1 -2.53 -23.88 -17.04
CA MET A 1 -3.39 -25.06 -16.73
C MET A 1 -2.62 -26.36 -16.84
N GLU A 2 -1.89 -26.61 -17.93
CA GLU A 2 -1.12 -27.85 -18.08
C GLU A 2 0.02 -28.01 -17.06
N GLU A 3 0.62 -26.92 -16.60
CA GLU A 3 1.67 -26.95 -15.56
C GLU A 3 1.15 -27.43 -14.19
N ILE A 4 -0.09 -27.07 -13.84
CA ILE A 4 -0.73 -27.54 -12.58
C ILE A 4 -0.97 -29.04 -12.65
N LYS A 5 -1.41 -29.55 -13.82
CA LYS A 5 -1.62 -30.99 -14.05
C LYS A 5 -0.32 -31.79 -13.95
N LYS A 6 0.83 -31.20 -14.34
CA LYS A 6 2.16 -31.83 -14.17
C LYS A 6 2.58 -31.95 -12.71
N GLN A 7 2.16 -31.03 -11.83
CA GLN A 7 2.50 -31.06 -10.41
C GLN A 7 1.55 -31.92 -9.57
N SER A 8 0.24 -31.85 -9.84
CA SER A 8 -0.75 -32.66 -9.13
C SER A 8 -2.01 -32.85 -9.96
N VAL A 9 -2.29 -34.10 -10.31
CA VAL A 9 -3.46 -34.48 -11.10
C VAL A 9 -4.75 -34.35 -10.27
N THR A 10 -4.69 -34.65 -8.97
CA THR A 10 -5.82 -34.51 -8.04
C THR A 10 -6.21 -33.05 -7.81
N ALA A 11 -5.23 -32.15 -7.63
CA ALA A 11 -5.50 -30.72 -7.50
C ALA A 11 -6.10 -30.13 -8.79
N PHE A 12 -5.63 -30.58 -9.95
CA PHE A 12 -6.18 -30.19 -11.24
C PHE A 12 -7.66 -30.59 -11.39
N ALA A 13 -8.01 -31.84 -11.04
CA ALA A 13 -9.39 -32.32 -11.11
C ALA A 13 -10.34 -31.53 -10.20
N TYR A 14 -9.89 -31.16 -9.00
CA TYR A 14 -10.65 -30.31 -8.09
C TYR A 14 -10.86 -28.89 -8.64
N LEU A 15 -9.80 -28.27 -9.17
CA LEU A 15 -9.87 -26.90 -9.71
C LEU A 15 -10.68 -26.81 -10.99
N ASP A 16 -10.70 -27.85 -11.82
CA ASP A 16 -11.49 -27.88 -13.06
C ASP A 16 -13.00 -27.97 -12.80
N GLN A 17 -13.42 -28.47 -11.63
CA GLN A 17 -14.82 -28.44 -11.20
C GLN A 17 -15.29 -27.03 -10.80
N ILE A 18 -14.37 -26.15 -10.41
CA ILE A 18 -14.68 -24.78 -10.05
C ILE A 18 -14.64 -23.93 -11.33
N ASN A 19 -15.69 -23.15 -11.58
CA ASN A 19 -15.71 -22.22 -12.72
C ASN A 19 -14.43 -21.35 -12.72
N LYS A 20 -13.70 -21.38 -13.84
CA LYS A 20 -12.39 -20.73 -14.02
C LYS A 20 -12.41 -19.24 -13.70
N GLU A 21 -13.53 -18.56 -13.92
CA GLU A 21 -13.75 -17.15 -13.56
C GLU A 21 -13.64 -16.87 -12.06
N LYS A 22 -13.86 -17.89 -11.21
CA LYS A 22 -13.86 -17.74 -9.75
C LYS A 22 -12.46 -17.80 -9.13
N TRP A 23 -11.49 -18.42 -9.81
CA TRP A 23 -10.19 -18.74 -9.23
C TRP A 23 -8.98 -18.45 -10.14
N THR A 24 -9.17 -18.21 -11.44
CA THR A 24 -8.09 -17.80 -12.35
C THR A 24 -8.20 -16.32 -12.72
N ALA A 25 -7.09 -15.60 -12.60
CA ALA A 25 -7.00 -14.19 -13.01
C ALA A 25 -7.03 -14.01 -14.54
N SER A 26 -6.70 -15.04 -15.32
CA SER A 26 -6.71 -14.94 -16.79
C SER A 26 -8.10 -15.05 -17.41
N HIS A 27 -9.07 -15.59 -16.68
CA HIS A 27 -10.45 -15.77 -17.15
C HIS A 27 -11.46 -14.90 -16.39
N ASP A 28 -11.00 -13.97 -15.56
CA ASP A 28 -11.87 -13.12 -14.72
C ASP A 28 -12.52 -11.94 -15.47
N GLY A 29 -12.33 -11.85 -16.80
CA GLY A 29 -12.80 -10.73 -17.63
C GLY A 29 -12.24 -9.36 -17.23
N GLY A 30 -11.21 -9.31 -16.38
CA GLY A 30 -10.64 -8.10 -15.81
C GLY A 30 -11.42 -7.51 -14.63
N TRP A 31 -12.41 -8.21 -14.05
CA TRP A 31 -13.27 -7.63 -13.01
C TRP A 31 -12.71 -7.78 -11.59
N ARG A 32 -11.72 -8.65 -11.38
CA ARG A 32 -11.08 -8.84 -10.06
C ARG A 32 -9.83 -7.98 -9.94
N CYS A 33 -9.83 -7.16 -8.91
CA CYS A 33 -8.71 -6.33 -8.49
C CYS A 33 -7.50 -7.22 -8.15
N GLY A 34 -6.41 -7.17 -8.92
CA GLY A 34 -5.12 -7.70 -8.47
C GLY A 34 -4.66 -7.05 -7.16
N ILE A 35 -3.67 -7.66 -6.48
CA ILE A 35 -3.06 -7.30 -5.17
C ILE A 35 -3.74 -6.08 -4.53
N LEU A 36 -4.73 -6.38 -3.67
CA LEU A 36 -5.67 -5.43 -3.05
C LEU A 36 -5.02 -4.36 -2.16
N THR A 37 -3.72 -4.47 -1.90
CA THR A 37 -2.99 -3.57 -1.00
C THR A 37 -2.12 -2.61 -1.80
N THR A 38 -2.76 -1.60 -2.41
CA THR A 38 -2.03 -0.43 -2.94
C THR A 38 -1.20 0.28 -1.87
N ASN A 39 -1.38 -0.04 -0.58
CA ASN A 39 -0.67 0.57 0.54
C ASN A 39 0.85 0.64 0.32
N MET A 40 1.52 -0.41 -0.17
CA MET A 40 2.97 -0.34 -0.42
C MET A 40 3.31 0.67 -1.53
N SER A 41 2.58 0.62 -2.65
CA SER A 41 2.75 1.57 -3.74
C SER A 41 2.37 3.00 -3.32
N GLU A 42 1.38 3.18 -2.45
CA GLU A 42 0.94 4.46 -1.91
C GLU A 42 1.95 5.02 -0.91
N CYS A 43 2.54 4.17 -0.05
CA CYS A 43 3.65 4.52 0.83
C CYS A 43 4.86 5.02 0.03
N ILE A 44 5.29 4.24 -0.99
CA ILE A 44 6.42 4.61 -1.86
C ILE A 44 6.11 5.90 -2.64
N ASN A 45 4.90 6.03 -3.20
CA ASN A 45 4.48 7.24 -3.90
C ASN A 45 4.41 8.46 -2.97
N GLY A 46 3.97 8.29 -1.73
CA GLY A 46 3.95 9.34 -0.70
C GLY A 46 5.36 9.83 -0.37
N VAL A 47 6.31 8.92 -0.24
CA VAL A 47 7.73 9.23 -0.04
C VAL A 47 8.31 9.97 -1.26
N LEU A 48 8.10 9.46 -2.47
CA LEU A 48 8.67 10.02 -3.71
C LEU A 48 8.07 11.38 -4.08
N LYS A 49 6.77 11.62 -3.81
CA LYS A 49 6.12 12.92 -4.03
C LYS A 49 6.81 14.05 -3.25
N GLY A 50 7.20 13.78 -2.00
CA GLY A 50 7.94 14.74 -1.18
C GLY A 50 9.32 15.05 -1.74
N ALA A 51 10.01 14.05 -2.31
CA ALA A 51 11.38 14.22 -2.78
C ALA A 51 11.47 15.19 -3.97
N ARG A 52 10.54 15.15 -4.93
CA ARG A 52 10.64 15.91 -6.19
C ARG A 52 10.73 17.43 -6.03
N ARG A 53 10.31 17.99 -4.88
CA ARG A 53 10.15 19.44 -4.69
C ARG A 53 11.09 20.06 -3.65
N LEU A 54 12.03 19.30 -3.11
CA LEU A 54 12.99 19.78 -2.09
C LEU A 54 14.20 20.46 -2.76
N PRO A 55 14.53 21.73 -2.41
CA PRO A 55 15.75 22.38 -2.87
C PRO A 55 16.98 21.69 -2.26
N LEU A 56 18.03 21.56 -3.05
CA LEU A 56 19.34 21.09 -2.59
C LEU A 56 20.09 22.25 -1.93
N LEU A 57 19.81 22.50 -0.65
CA LEU A 57 20.69 23.29 0.22
C LEU A 57 21.37 22.31 1.18
N SER A 58 22.28 21.49 0.66
CA SER A 58 23.08 20.58 1.48
C SER A 58 24.42 21.22 1.80
N THR A 59 24.69 21.53 3.06
CA THR A 59 26.07 21.69 3.53
C THR A 59 26.66 20.29 3.72
N ARG A 60 27.75 19.98 3.01
CA ARG A 60 28.42 18.67 3.06
C ARG A 60 29.37 18.64 4.26
N SER A 61 29.15 17.73 5.22
CA SER A 61 30.17 17.37 6.21
C SER A 61 30.71 15.97 5.87
N HIS A 62 31.88 15.93 5.22
CA HIS A 62 32.51 14.67 4.78
C HIS A 62 32.83 13.71 5.94
N ALA A 63 32.95 14.21 7.17
CA ALA A 63 33.31 13.40 8.33
C ALA A 63 32.16 12.55 8.91
N GLN A 64 30.89 12.78 8.55
CA GLN A 64 29.74 12.10 9.20
C GLN A 64 28.65 11.60 8.25
N GLN A 65 28.83 11.66 6.92
CA GLN A 65 27.78 11.35 5.92
C GLN A 65 26.40 11.87 6.34
N SER A 66 26.38 13.08 6.87
CA SER A 66 25.18 13.74 7.36
C SER A 66 24.94 15.00 6.55
N ALA A 67 23.67 15.38 6.42
CA ALA A 67 23.30 16.61 5.73
C ALA A 67 21.98 17.13 6.27
N SER A 68 21.85 18.46 6.30
CA SER A 68 20.58 19.13 6.50
C SER A 68 19.86 19.31 5.16
N VAL A 69 18.53 19.14 5.17
CA VAL A 69 17.64 19.38 4.04
C VAL A 69 16.56 20.34 4.49
N VAL A 70 16.44 21.46 3.79
CA VAL A 70 15.39 22.44 4.03
C VAL A 70 14.21 22.15 3.10
N THR A 71 13.03 21.98 3.68
CA THR A 71 11.80 21.78 2.89
C THR A 71 11.37 23.07 2.20
N ARG A 72 10.95 22.96 0.93
CA ARG A 72 10.42 24.13 0.21
C ARG A 72 9.13 24.58 0.88
N ARG A 73 8.93 25.90 1.00
CA ARG A 73 7.63 26.46 1.38
C ARG A 73 6.58 26.07 0.34
N GLN A 74 5.50 25.42 0.78
CA GLN A 74 4.30 25.18 -0.02
C GLN A 74 3.09 25.66 0.78
N ASN A 75 2.40 26.68 0.26
CA ASN A 75 1.32 27.38 0.98
C ASN A 75 1.83 28.01 2.31
N ARG A 76 1.03 27.92 3.39
CA ARG A 76 1.37 28.42 4.74
C ARG A 76 2.30 27.49 5.54
N HIS A 77 2.75 26.36 4.98
CA HIS A 77 3.59 25.37 5.66
C HIS A 77 4.90 25.09 4.89
N GLY A 78 5.97 24.72 5.59
CA GLY A 78 7.29 24.39 4.99
C GLY A 78 8.44 25.18 5.61
N MET A 79 9.62 25.18 4.98
CA MET A 79 10.88 25.75 5.52
C MET A 79 11.43 25.03 6.76
N ASN A 80 10.90 23.86 7.10
CA ASN A 80 11.46 23.02 8.15
C ASN A 80 12.80 22.44 7.69
N THR A 81 13.79 22.49 8.57
CA THR A 81 15.09 21.86 8.38
C THR A 81 15.07 20.47 8.98
N HIS A 82 15.42 19.47 8.17
CA HIS A 82 15.57 18.09 8.61
C HIS A 82 17.01 17.64 8.49
N VAL A 83 17.53 16.99 9.52
CA VAL A 83 18.88 16.40 9.53
C VAL A 83 18.77 14.94 9.13
N VAL A 84 19.57 14.52 8.15
CA VAL A 84 19.69 13.14 7.70
C VAL A 84 21.07 12.63 8.10
N LYS A 85 21.13 11.46 8.73
CA LYS A 85 22.36 10.74 9.06
C LYS A 85 22.37 9.44 8.27
N ILE A 86 23.18 9.35 7.22
CA ILE A 86 23.16 8.19 6.31
C ILE A 86 23.66 6.94 7.01
N ALA A 87 24.75 7.04 7.77
CA ALA A 87 25.35 5.90 8.49
C ALA A 87 24.34 5.19 9.40
N ASN A 88 23.49 5.97 10.07
CA ASN A 88 22.48 5.46 11.00
C ASN A 88 21.16 5.10 10.30
N ARG A 89 20.99 5.44 9.01
CA ARG A 89 19.72 5.34 8.28
C ARG A 89 18.60 6.11 8.96
N GLU A 90 18.91 7.33 9.41
CA GLU A 90 18.01 8.17 10.20
C GLU A 90 17.72 9.51 9.54
N CYS A 91 16.51 10.00 9.78
CA CYS A 91 16.13 11.37 9.45
C CYS A 91 15.31 11.97 10.59
N SER A 92 15.58 13.23 10.95
CA SER A 92 14.86 13.93 12.03
C SER A 92 13.36 14.12 11.78
N CYS A 93 12.87 13.85 10.58
CA CYS A 93 11.42 13.75 10.32
C CYS A 93 10.78 12.45 10.86
N GLY A 94 11.55 11.51 11.41
CA GLY A 94 11.08 10.25 11.99
C GLY A 94 10.72 9.15 10.98
N LYS A 95 10.29 9.54 9.77
CA LYS A 95 9.76 8.60 8.76
C LYS A 95 10.71 7.47 8.39
N TRP A 96 12.00 7.74 8.22
CA TRP A 96 12.95 6.69 7.83
C TRP A 96 13.13 5.66 8.96
N ASN A 97 13.18 6.11 10.21
CA ASN A 97 13.27 5.19 11.34
C ASN A 97 11.99 4.34 11.47
N GLN A 98 10.83 4.98 11.36
CA GLN A 98 9.52 4.34 11.53
C GLN A 98 9.21 3.34 10.43
N PHE A 99 9.38 3.73 9.16
CA PHE A 99 9.00 2.89 8.03
C PHE A 99 10.14 2.02 7.51
N GLY A 100 11.39 2.27 7.89
CA GLY A 100 12.56 1.56 7.35
C GLY A 100 12.84 1.83 5.86
N ILE A 101 12.06 2.72 5.24
CA ILE A 101 12.22 3.16 3.85
C ILE A 101 12.74 4.61 3.87
N PRO A 102 13.80 4.95 3.11
CA PRO A 102 14.31 6.32 3.06
C PRO A 102 13.21 7.32 2.69
N CYS A 103 12.98 8.31 3.56
CA CYS A 103 12.01 9.37 3.33
C CYS A 103 12.47 10.33 2.21
N SER A 104 11.61 11.28 1.82
CA SER A 104 11.93 12.29 0.80
C SER A 104 13.21 13.08 1.06
N HIS A 105 13.50 13.39 2.33
CA HIS A 105 14.73 14.07 2.75
C HIS A 105 15.94 13.14 2.59
N ALA A 106 15.81 11.90 3.05
CA ALA A 106 16.85 10.89 2.95
C ALA A 106 17.22 10.57 1.51
N GLN A 107 16.23 10.40 0.63
CA GLN A 107 16.46 10.17 -0.80
C GLN A 107 17.24 11.30 -1.45
N LYS A 108 16.96 12.56 -1.06
CA LYS A 108 17.72 13.71 -1.56
C LYS A 108 19.17 13.71 -1.09
N VAL A 109 19.40 13.39 0.18
CA VAL A 109 20.76 13.29 0.72
C VAL A 109 21.51 12.12 0.08
N CYS A 110 20.88 10.95 -0.05
CA CYS A 110 21.47 9.79 -0.74
C CYS A 110 21.91 10.16 -2.16
N GLY A 111 21.05 10.85 -2.93
CA GLY A 111 21.40 11.33 -4.27
C GLY A 111 22.58 12.32 -4.28
N ALA A 112 22.68 13.20 -3.29
CA ALA A 112 23.80 14.15 -3.18
C ALA A 112 25.15 13.48 -2.83
N TYR A 113 25.09 12.31 -2.19
CA TYR A 113 26.25 11.47 -1.85
C TYR A 113 26.49 10.33 -2.87
N ASN A 114 25.75 10.30 -3.99
CA ASN A 114 25.80 9.21 -4.99
C ASN A 114 25.54 7.81 -4.39
N ILE A 115 24.70 7.73 -3.36
CA ILE A 115 24.29 6.50 -2.72
C ILE A 115 22.92 6.10 -3.26
N SER A 116 22.75 4.84 -3.62
CA SER A 116 21.42 4.31 -3.98
C SER A 116 20.50 4.34 -2.76
N ALA A 117 19.38 5.05 -2.84
CA ALA A 117 18.39 5.02 -1.77
C ALA A 117 17.77 3.61 -1.62
N ALA A 118 17.75 2.80 -2.67
CA ALA A 118 17.21 1.43 -2.60
C ALA A 118 18.06 0.53 -1.69
N SER A 119 19.39 0.66 -1.70
CA SER A 119 20.28 -0.12 -0.82
C SER A 119 20.18 0.27 0.66
N MET A 120 19.47 1.36 0.95
CA MET A 120 19.29 1.93 2.27
C MET A 120 17.96 1.54 2.94
N VAL A 121 17.11 0.79 2.22
CA VAL A 121 15.89 0.17 2.76
C VAL A 121 16.28 -0.92 3.77
N LYS A 122 15.50 -1.07 4.85
CA LYS A 122 15.71 -2.14 5.84
C LYS A 122 15.45 -3.52 5.22
N ASP A 123 16.18 -4.51 5.71
CA ASP A 123 16.22 -5.91 5.24
C ASP A 123 14.90 -6.67 5.33
N TYR A 124 14.02 -6.33 6.27
CA TYR A 124 12.72 -7.00 6.39
C TYR A 124 11.78 -6.76 5.18
N TYR A 125 12.11 -5.84 4.26
CA TYR A 125 11.42 -5.68 2.98
C TYR A 125 12.02 -6.55 1.86
N ASP A 126 13.08 -7.30 2.12
CA ASP A 126 13.68 -8.20 1.15
C ASP A 126 12.75 -9.39 0.85
N LEU A 127 12.75 -9.83 -0.41
CA LEU A 127 11.97 -10.99 -0.86
C LEU A 127 12.40 -12.26 -0.13
N MET A 128 13.69 -12.40 0.17
CA MET A 128 14.17 -13.53 0.97
C MET A 128 13.64 -13.48 2.40
N ALA A 129 13.63 -12.30 3.04
CA ALA A 129 13.06 -12.14 4.37
C ALA A 129 11.56 -12.45 4.39
N TYR A 130 10.82 -11.99 3.37
CA TYR A 130 9.41 -12.33 3.18
C TYR A 130 9.19 -13.83 3.04
N ASN A 131 9.88 -14.48 2.10
CA ASN A 131 9.76 -15.93 1.87
C ASN A 131 10.12 -16.73 3.13
N ASN A 132 11.18 -16.33 3.84
CA ASN A 132 11.58 -16.97 5.08
C ASN A 132 10.51 -16.83 6.18
N THR A 133 9.84 -15.69 6.26
CA THR A 133 8.76 -15.45 7.24
C THR A 133 7.58 -16.40 7.02
N TYR A 134 7.25 -16.70 5.77
CA TYR A 134 6.16 -17.63 5.39
C TYR A 134 6.65 -19.05 5.04
N SER A 135 7.93 -19.36 5.25
CA SER A 135 8.51 -20.68 4.92
C SER A 135 8.00 -21.79 5.83
N LYS A 136 7.52 -21.44 7.03
CA LYS A 136 6.95 -22.38 7.98
C LYS A 136 5.54 -22.78 7.57
N HIS A 137 5.20 -24.03 7.85
CA HIS A 137 3.82 -24.48 7.72
C HIS A 137 2.94 -23.77 8.75
N PHE A 138 1.82 -23.21 8.30
CA PHE A 138 0.76 -22.76 9.20
C PHE A 138 -0.11 -23.97 9.52
N GLU A 139 -0.19 -24.32 10.79
CA GLU A 139 -1.18 -25.28 11.23
C GLU A 139 -2.58 -24.67 11.06
N PRO A 140 -3.55 -25.46 10.56
CA PRO A 140 -4.93 -24.99 10.47
C PRO A 140 -5.42 -24.60 11.87
N VAL A 141 -6.10 -23.47 11.95
CA VAL A 141 -6.78 -23.07 13.18
C VAL A 141 -7.79 -24.16 13.52
N GLN A 142 -7.72 -24.68 14.75
CA GLN A 142 -8.64 -25.72 15.23
C GLN A 142 -10.07 -25.19 15.32
N SER A 143 -11.07 -26.09 15.39
CA SER A 143 -12.48 -25.70 15.63
C SER A 143 -12.57 -24.76 16.83
N GLU A 144 -13.50 -23.81 16.77
CA GLU A 144 -13.77 -22.87 17.87
C GLU A 144 -14.03 -23.60 19.19
N ASP A 145 -14.56 -24.83 19.12
CA ASP A 145 -14.81 -25.70 20.28
C ASP A 145 -13.54 -26.06 21.09
N TYR A 146 -12.35 -25.92 20.50
CA TYR A 146 -11.06 -26.20 21.15
C TYR A 146 -10.37 -24.95 21.69
N TRP A 147 -10.95 -23.77 21.50
CA TRP A 147 -10.33 -22.53 21.93
C TRP A 147 -10.62 -22.34 23.42
N ASP A 148 -9.58 -22.03 24.20
CA ASP A 148 -9.77 -21.65 25.59
C ASP A 148 -10.60 -20.35 25.67
N ASP A 149 -11.51 -20.29 26.64
CA ASP A 149 -12.23 -19.05 26.93
C ASP A 149 -11.21 -17.94 27.21
N PRO A 150 -11.27 -16.80 26.51
CA PRO A 150 -10.33 -15.72 26.73
C PRO A 150 -10.49 -15.22 28.18
N ASN A 151 -9.48 -15.46 29.01
CA ASN A 151 -9.43 -15.00 30.40
C ASN A 151 -9.16 -13.48 30.52
N PHE A 152 -9.58 -12.71 29.52
CA PHE A 152 -9.46 -11.26 29.49
C PHE A 152 -10.74 -10.66 28.92
N GLN A 153 -11.12 -9.50 29.47
CA GLN A 153 -12.24 -8.74 28.95
C GLN A 153 -11.75 -7.84 27.81
N LEU A 154 -12.39 -7.95 26.64
CA LEU A 154 -12.23 -6.96 25.58
C LEU A 154 -12.91 -5.66 26.03
N VAL A 155 -12.10 -4.66 26.36
CA VAL A 155 -12.58 -3.31 26.69
C VAL A 155 -12.33 -2.41 25.49
N GLN A 156 -13.40 -1.79 24.98
CA GLN A 156 -13.25 -0.75 23.95
C GLN A 156 -12.55 0.47 24.56
N ASP A 157 -11.51 0.96 23.89
CA ASP A 157 -10.82 2.18 24.33
C ASP A 157 -11.81 3.37 24.31
N PRO A 158 -12.12 3.97 25.48
CA PRO A 158 -13.09 5.05 25.59
C PRO A 158 -12.63 6.35 24.91
N THR A 159 -11.34 6.46 24.56
CA THR A 159 -10.77 7.61 23.83
C THR A 159 -10.91 7.48 22.31
N ILE A 160 -11.17 6.28 21.80
CA ILE A 160 -11.45 6.05 20.38
C ILE A 160 -12.90 6.47 20.11
N SER A 161 -13.06 7.77 19.89
CA SER A 161 -14.32 8.35 19.44
C SER A 161 -14.65 7.84 18.03
N THR A 162 -15.70 7.04 17.89
CA THR A 162 -16.29 6.64 16.58
C THR A 162 -17.02 7.79 15.89
N VAL A 163 -16.85 9.03 16.37
CA VAL A 163 -17.41 10.23 15.75
C VAL A 163 -16.67 10.49 14.44
N THR A 164 -17.13 9.83 13.37
CA THR A 164 -16.96 10.30 12.01
C THR A 164 -17.43 11.75 11.96
N ARG A 165 -16.50 12.68 11.75
CA ARG A 165 -16.85 14.08 11.45
C ARG A 165 -17.85 14.07 10.28
N PRO A 166 -18.94 14.86 10.32
CA PRO A 166 -19.86 14.95 9.21
C PRO A 166 -19.09 15.40 7.96
N GLY A 167 -19.12 14.58 6.92
CA GLY A 167 -18.45 14.86 5.65
C GLY A 167 -17.43 13.80 5.25
N ARG A 168 -17.46 13.46 3.97
CA ARG A 168 -16.47 12.57 3.35
C ARG A 168 -15.10 13.23 3.41
N ASN A 169 -14.13 12.57 4.05
CA ASN A 169 -12.72 12.96 3.94
C ASN A 169 -12.36 13.04 2.45
N GLN A 170 -11.90 14.22 1.99
CA GLN A 170 -11.44 14.34 0.62
C GLN A 170 -10.20 13.47 0.43
N THR A 171 -10.31 12.47 -0.45
CA THR A 171 -9.21 11.55 -0.72
C THR A 171 -8.13 12.27 -1.51
N THR A 172 -6.90 12.28 -1.01
CA THR A 172 -5.70 12.73 -1.76
C THR A 172 -5.12 11.63 -2.66
N ARG A 173 -5.81 10.49 -2.74
CA ARG A 173 -5.47 9.35 -3.60
C ARG A 173 -5.57 9.76 -5.07
N ILE A 174 -4.57 9.36 -5.84
CA ILE A 174 -4.57 9.51 -7.30
C ILE A 174 -5.45 8.40 -7.86
N HIS A 175 -6.46 8.77 -8.66
CA HIS A 175 -7.36 7.85 -9.34
C HIS A 175 -6.56 6.93 -10.27
N ASN A 176 -6.72 5.61 -10.14
CA ASN A 176 -6.04 4.63 -10.99
C ASN A 176 -7.03 3.83 -11.85
N GLU A 177 -6.52 2.94 -12.71
CA GLU A 177 -7.29 2.10 -13.67
C GLU A 177 -8.52 1.41 -13.05
N MET A 178 -8.44 1.02 -11.78
CA MET A 178 -9.55 0.38 -11.08
C MET A 178 -10.69 1.35 -10.77
N ASP A 179 -10.35 2.58 -10.40
CA ASP A 179 -11.33 3.61 -10.07
C ASP A 179 -12.06 4.09 -11.35
N TRP A 180 -11.41 4.02 -12.51
CA TRP A 180 -12.04 4.27 -13.82
C TRP A 180 -13.10 3.21 -14.17
N ARG A 181 -12.84 1.93 -13.89
CA ARG A 181 -13.80 0.84 -14.14
C ARG A 181 -15.04 0.97 -13.25
N GLN A 182 -14.88 1.32 -11.97
CA GLN A 182 -16.02 1.60 -11.09
C GLN A 182 -16.84 2.80 -11.55
N THR A 183 -16.19 3.81 -12.13
CA THR A 183 -16.87 5.01 -12.67
C THR A 183 -17.70 4.66 -13.91
N ARG A 184 -17.17 3.84 -14.83
CA ARG A 184 -17.90 3.36 -16.02
C ARG A 184 -19.07 2.46 -15.68
N ALA A 185 -18.87 1.48 -14.80
CA ALA A 185 -19.95 0.59 -14.37
C ALA A 185 -21.12 1.38 -13.76
N ARG A 186 -20.85 2.40 -12.94
CA ARG A 186 -21.90 3.29 -12.39
C ARG A 186 -22.63 4.10 -13.46
N GLN A 187 -21.93 4.57 -14.50
CA GLN A 187 -22.53 5.29 -15.62
C GLN A 187 -23.43 4.38 -16.44
N GLU A 188 -22.98 3.16 -16.74
CA GLU A 188 -23.76 2.15 -17.47
C GLU A 188 -25.03 1.73 -16.71
N THR A 189 -24.94 1.56 -15.38
CA THR A 189 -26.11 1.25 -14.55
C THR A 189 -27.12 2.41 -14.48
N GLN A 190 -26.64 3.66 -14.42
CA GLN A 190 -27.52 4.84 -14.44
C GLN A 190 -28.21 5.03 -15.78
N GLN A 191 -27.54 4.68 -16.88
CA GLN A 191 -28.09 4.77 -18.24
C GLN A 191 -29.17 3.70 -18.47
N GLN A 192 -28.96 2.48 -17.98
CA GLN A 192 -29.99 1.42 -18.02
C GLN A 192 -31.21 1.74 -17.15
N GLN A 193 -31.03 2.34 -15.97
CA GLN A 193 -32.14 2.79 -15.14
C GLN A 193 -32.94 3.93 -15.79
N GLY A 194 -32.27 4.86 -16.47
CA GLY A 194 -32.91 5.91 -17.26
C GLY A 194 -33.73 5.37 -18.44
N ASP A 195 -33.18 4.41 -19.20
CA ASP A 195 -33.89 3.80 -20.34
C ASP A 195 -35.09 2.94 -19.90
N SER A 196 -34.99 2.28 -18.73
CA SER A 196 -36.09 1.49 -18.16
C SER A 196 -37.28 2.38 -17.75
N SER A 197 -37.01 3.56 -17.18
CA SER A 197 -38.04 4.52 -16.78
C SER A 197 -38.71 5.25 -17.95
N ILE A 198 -38.07 5.28 -19.13
CA ILE A 198 -38.67 5.83 -20.35
C ILE A 198 -39.66 4.82 -20.98
N GLN A 199 -39.43 3.51 -20.85
CA GLN A 199 -40.31 2.48 -21.40
C GLN A 199 -41.61 2.28 -20.59
N GLU A 200 -41.63 2.57 -19.28
CA GLU A 200 -42.86 2.48 -18.46
C GLU A 200 -43.85 3.65 -18.66
N ASN A 201 -43.46 4.73 -19.35
CA ASN A 201 -44.30 5.91 -19.58
C ASN A 201 -44.93 5.98 -20.99
N VAL A 202 -44.87 4.91 -21.77
CA VAL A 202 -45.44 4.83 -23.15
C VAL A 202 -46.51 3.72 -23.25
N SER A 203 -47.33 3.56 -22.20
CA SER A 203 -48.53 2.70 -22.24
C SER A 203 -49.78 3.49 -21.88
#